data_AF-A0AAV2I4K6-F1
#
_entry.id   AF-A0AAV2I4K6-F1
#
_cell.length_a   1.000
_cell.length_b   1.000
_cell.length_c   1.000
_cell.angle_alpha   90.00
_cell.angle_beta   90.00
_cell.angle_gamma   90.00
#
_symmetry.space_group_name_H-M   'P 1'
#
loop_
_entity.id
_entity.type
_entity.pdbx_description
1 polymer ?
#
loop_
_entity_poly.entity_id
_entity_poly.type
_entity_poly.pdbx_seq_one_letter_code
_entity_poly.pdbx_strand_id
1 'polypeptide(L)'
;HHRIFNLPKLFDVKSYHPYTCRDVRQLCLPTYRAYEKILSENSFQRSSLQPHMTSFLSKNEDFHISIIARNDVLLWTERAEQQQQFFNGGNKKSFLQRTFGVYSYKEQKKDTIYFSVTNNVLPNELAITEKYALKGYVIQEKNPT
;
A
#
# COMPACT_ATOMS: atom_id res chain seq x y z
N HIS A 1 27.00 -8.17 11.64
CA HIS A 1 26.96 -8.08 10.17
C HIS A 1 26.32 -6.77 9.73
N HIS A 2 27.11 -5.75 9.39
CA HIS A 2 26.59 -4.49 8.83
C HIS A 2 26.21 -4.73 7.37
N ARG A 3 24.91 -4.73 7.05
CA ARG A 3 24.45 -4.70 5.66
C ARG A 3 24.63 -3.27 5.16
N ILE A 4 25.57 -3.07 4.24
CA ILE A 4 25.71 -1.81 3.49
C ILE A 4 24.51 -1.73 2.55
N PHE A 5 23.60 -0.79 2.79
CA PHE A 5 22.59 -0.44 1.81
C PHE A 5 23.30 0.36 0.72
N ASN A 6 23.35 -0.15 -0.50
CA ASN A 6 23.77 0.62 -1.67
C ASN A 6 22.66 1.61 -2.04
N LEU A 7 22.46 2.62 -1.20
CA LEU A 7 21.60 3.75 -1.53
C LEU A 7 22.29 4.56 -2.64
N PRO A 8 21.56 4.95 -3.69
CA PRO A 8 22.11 5.84 -4.70
C PRO A 8 22.52 7.17 -4.06
N LYS A 9 23.54 7.82 -4.64
CA LYS A 9 24.13 9.04 -4.07
C LYS A 9 23.15 10.22 -4.00
N LEU A 10 22.15 10.24 -4.86
CA LEU A 10 21.14 11.30 -4.95
C LEU A 10 19.76 10.70 -5.23
N PHE A 11 18.86 10.84 -4.27
CA PHE A 11 17.46 10.43 -4.39
C PHE A 11 16.56 11.38 -3.59
N ASP A 12 15.32 11.53 -4.05
CA ASP A 12 14.27 12.27 -3.36
C ASP A 12 13.16 11.31 -2.94
N VAL A 13 12.73 11.45 -1.68
CA VAL A 13 11.52 10.78 -1.16
C VAL A 13 10.54 11.84 -0.71
N LYS A 14 9.29 11.72 -1.15
CA LYS A 14 8.19 12.58 -0.71
C LYS A 14 7.07 11.73 -0.14
N SER A 15 6.52 12.18 0.99
CA SER A 15 5.29 11.64 1.59
C SER A 15 4.10 12.54 1.26
N TYR A 16 2.96 11.95 0.96
CA TYR A 16 1.70 12.65 0.68
C TYR A 16 0.78 12.51 1.90
N HIS A 17 0.20 13.64 2.35
CA HIS A 17 -0.64 13.72 3.55
C HIS A 17 -0.07 12.96 4.79
N PRO A 18 1.16 13.27 5.23
CA PRO A 18 1.84 12.51 6.29
C PRO A 18 1.05 12.49 7.60
N TYR A 19 0.34 13.58 7.95
CA TYR A 19 -0.48 13.65 9.16
C TYR A 19 -1.73 12.77 9.07
N THR A 20 -2.47 12.83 7.96
CA THR A 20 -3.62 11.95 7.70
C THR A 20 -3.21 10.48 7.77
N CYS A 21 -2.12 10.10 7.10
CA CYS A 21 -1.60 8.73 7.14
C CYS A 21 -1.14 8.31 8.54
N ARG A 22 -0.55 9.23 9.32
CA ARG A 22 -0.18 8.97 10.72
C ARG A 22 -1.42 8.70 11.57
N ASP A 23 -2.46 9.49 11.40
CA ASP A 23 -3.66 9.38 12.22
C ASP A 23 -4.43 8.09 11.88
N VAL A 24 -4.51 7.71 10.60
CA VAL A 24 -5.03 6.39 10.17
C VAL A 24 -4.22 5.24 10.80
N ARG A 25 -2.88 5.35 10.82
CA ARG A 25 -2.01 4.36 11.49
C ARG A 25 -2.34 4.24 12.97
N GLN A 26 -2.49 5.37 13.68
CA GLN A 26 -2.83 5.37 15.11
C GLN A 26 -4.22 4.76 15.39
N LEU A 27 -5.18 4.97 14.50
CA LEU A 27 -6.54 4.46 14.68
C LEU A 27 -6.64 2.96 14.41
N CYS A 28 -5.90 2.46 13.43
CA CYS A 28 -6.09 1.12 12.88
C CYS A 28 -4.98 0.12 13.22
N LEU A 29 -3.79 0.57 13.60
CA LEU A 29 -2.70 -0.33 13.99
C LEU A 29 -2.61 -0.41 15.51
N PRO A 30 -2.40 -1.61 16.08
CA PRO A 30 -2.24 -1.77 17.52
C PRO A 30 -0.99 -1.05 18.05
N THR A 31 0.07 -0.91 17.25
CA THR A 31 1.25 -0.10 17.62
C THR A 31 1.86 0.61 16.41
N TYR A 32 2.06 1.94 16.52
CA TYR A 32 2.72 2.75 15.49
C TYR A 32 4.16 2.28 15.20
N ARG A 33 4.92 1.92 16.25
CA ARG A 33 6.31 1.44 16.12
C ARG A 33 6.44 0.14 15.34
N ALA A 34 5.37 -0.68 15.27
CA ALA A 34 5.38 -1.87 14.44
C ALA A 34 5.45 -1.51 12.94
N TYR A 35 4.75 -0.46 12.50
CA TYR A 35 4.73 -0.05 11.09
C TYR A 35 6.14 0.23 10.54
N GLU A 36 6.89 1.12 11.20
CA GLU A 36 8.24 1.50 10.75
C GLU A 36 9.20 0.32 10.84
N LYS A 37 9.15 -0.44 11.95
CA LYS A 37 9.98 -1.63 12.13
C LYS A 37 9.75 -2.63 11.00
N ILE A 38 8.50 -3.01 10.75
CA ILE A 38 8.11 -3.99 9.73
C ILE A 38 8.54 -3.56 8.34
N LEU A 39 8.37 -2.28 7.99
CA LEU A 39 8.74 -1.78 6.65
C LEU A 39 10.24 -1.49 6.49
N SER A 40 10.98 -1.35 7.58
CA SER A 40 12.44 -1.16 7.56
C SER A 40 13.22 -2.48 7.55
N GLU A 41 12.56 -3.61 7.82
CA GLU A 41 13.20 -4.93 7.74
C GLU A 41 13.38 -5.32 6.25
N ASN A 42 14.62 -5.66 5.88
CA ASN A 42 15.16 -5.75 4.51
C ASN A 42 14.58 -6.84 3.58
N SER A 43 13.36 -7.29 3.78
CA SER A 43 12.75 -8.30 2.92
C SER A 43 11.30 -7.97 2.63
N PHE A 44 11.08 -7.42 1.43
CA PHE A 44 9.78 -7.41 0.79
C PHE A 44 9.68 -8.61 -0.14
N GLN A 45 8.59 -9.35 -0.03
CA GLN A 45 8.32 -10.45 -0.94
C GLN A 45 7.47 -9.91 -2.09
N ARG A 46 7.82 -10.24 -3.33
CA ARG A 46 6.97 -9.87 -4.46
C ARG A 46 5.64 -10.59 -4.31
N SER A 47 4.56 -9.82 -4.27
CA SER A 47 3.22 -10.34 -4.25
C SER A 47 2.93 -10.96 -5.61
N SER A 48 2.60 -12.25 -5.64
CA SER A 48 2.16 -12.95 -6.85
C SER A 48 0.71 -12.60 -7.22
N LEU A 49 0.03 -11.83 -6.38
CA LEU A 49 -1.42 -11.66 -6.34
C LEU A 49 -1.99 -10.71 -7.40
N GLN A 50 -1.14 -9.92 -8.09
CA GLN A 50 -1.53 -9.03 -9.18
C GLN A 50 -0.39 -8.93 -10.23
N PRO A 51 -0.43 -9.70 -11.33
CA PRO A 51 0.69 -9.76 -12.29
C PRO A 51 0.95 -8.46 -13.05
N HIS A 52 -0.03 -7.56 -13.13
CA HIS A 52 0.06 -6.25 -13.81
C HIS A 52 0.40 -5.09 -12.86
N MET A 53 0.29 -5.28 -11.54
CA MET A 53 0.71 -4.30 -10.54
C MET A 53 1.91 -4.85 -9.78
N THR A 54 3.05 -4.16 -9.90
CA THR A 54 4.21 -4.51 -9.10
C THR A 54 3.88 -4.22 -7.64
N SER A 55 3.59 -5.29 -6.91
CA SER A 55 3.14 -5.26 -5.54
C SER A 55 4.03 -6.15 -4.69
N PHE A 56 4.15 -5.79 -3.42
CA PHE A 56 5.00 -6.46 -2.46
C PHE A 56 4.27 -6.63 -1.15
N LEU A 57 4.64 -7.66 -0.40
CA LEU A 57 4.21 -7.88 0.97
C LEU A 57 5.35 -7.56 1.92
N SER A 58 5.02 -7.01 3.10
CA SER A 58 5.96 -6.98 4.21
C SER A 58 6.31 -8.40 4.64
N LYS A 59 7.44 -8.56 5.34
CA LYS A 59 7.95 -9.87 5.79
C LYS A 59 6.94 -10.69 6.60
N ASN A 60 6.12 -10.02 7.41
CA ASN A 60 5.07 -10.63 8.22
C ASN A 60 3.69 -10.60 7.52
N GLU A 61 3.65 -10.17 6.27
CA GLU A 61 2.47 -10.07 5.42
C GLU A 61 1.34 -9.19 5.97
N ASP A 62 1.58 -8.33 6.96
CA ASP A 62 0.59 -7.39 7.49
C ASP A 62 0.29 -6.24 6.50
N PHE A 63 1.26 -5.91 5.64
CA PHE A 63 1.20 -4.77 4.75
C PHE A 63 1.40 -5.16 3.30
N HIS A 64 0.63 -4.50 2.45
CA HIS A 64 0.79 -4.54 1.01
C HIS A 64 1.38 -3.22 0.53
N ILE A 65 2.47 -3.30 -0.24
CA ILE A 65 3.14 -2.16 -0.86
C ILE A 65 2.90 -2.25 -2.35
N SER A 66 2.13 -1.32 -2.90
CA SER A 66 1.77 -1.32 -4.32
C SER A 66 2.43 -0.15 -5.04
N ILE A 67 3.09 -0.41 -6.18
CA ILE A 67 3.40 0.64 -7.15
C ILE A 67 2.08 1.09 -7.78
N ILE A 68 1.83 2.40 -7.77
CA ILE A 68 0.58 3.01 -8.24
C ILE A 68 0.87 4.09 -9.29
N ALA A 69 -0.14 4.47 -10.07
CA ALA A 69 0.02 5.57 -11.01
C ALA A 69 -0.03 6.91 -10.29
N ARG A 70 0.57 7.95 -10.91
CA ARG A 70 0.48 9.33 -10.41
C ARG A 70 -0.97 9.80 -10.23
N ASN A 71 -1.86 9.40 -11.13
CA ASN A 71 -3.27 9.78 -11.05
C ASN A 71 -3.97 9.18 -9.83
N ASP A 72 -3.61 7.95 -9.43
CA ASP A 72 -4.16 7.33 -8.23
C ASP A 72 -3.71 8.07 -6.96
N VAL A 73 -2.48 8.60 -6.95
CA VAL A 73 -1.99 9.45 -5.86
C VAL A 73 -2.81 10.73 -5.75
N LEU A 74 -3.10 11.39 -6.87
CA LEU A 74 -3.91 12.61 -6.90
C LEU A 74 -5.34 12.34 -6.42
N LEU A 75 -6.00 11.31 -6.96
CA LEU A 75 -7.34 10.89 -6.55
C LEU A 75 -7.39 10.51 -5.06
N TRP A 76 -6.36 9.86 -4.55
CA TRP A 76 -6.28 9.53 -3.14
C TRP A 76 -6.07 10.79 -2.28
N THR A 77 -5.21 11.71 -2.72
CA THR A 77 -4.92 12.99 -2.04
C THR A 77 -6.21 13.81 -1.85
N GLU A 78 -7.06 13.89 -2.87
CA GLU A 78 -8.38 14.55 -2.81
C GLU A 78 -9.34 13.93 -1.79
N ARG A 79 -9.16 12.65 -1.46
CA ARG A 79 -10.04 11.88 -0.56
C ARG A 79 -9.40 11.55 0.79
N ALA A 80 -8.16 11.99 1.02
CA ALA A 80 -7.37 11.58 2.18
C ALA A 80 -8.06 11.97 3.51
N GLU A 81 -8.58 13.20 3.59
CA GLU A 81 -9.28 13.69 4.78
C GLU A 81 -10.60 12.93 5.02
N GLN A 82 -11.32 12.56 3.96
CA GLN A 82 -12.54 11.75 4.07
C GLN A 82 -12.23 10.36 4.63
N GLN A 83 -11.13 9.75 4.20
CA GLN A 83 -10.66 8.46 4.75
C GLN A 83 -10.33 8.59 6.24
N GLN A 84 -9.66 9.67 6.65
CA GLN A 84 -9.37 9.94 8.06
C GLN A 84 -10.64 10.12 8.89
N GLN A 85 -11.58 10.97 8.42
CA GLN A 85 -12.86 11.18 9.10
C GLN A 85 -13.65 9.88 9.24
N PHE A 86 -13.67 9.05 8.20
CA PHE A 86 -14.34 7.75 8.21
C PHE A 86 -13.82 6.85 9.33
N PHE A 87 -12.49 6.70 9.47
CA PHE A 87 -11.91 5.86 10.53
C PHE A 87 -11.97 6.53 11.91
N ASN A 88 -11.92 7.86 11.98
CA ASN A 88 -12.10 8.61 13.22
C ASN A 88 -13.52 8.43 13.79
N GLY A 89 -14.53 8.28 12.92
CA GLY A 89 -15.91 7.95 13.29
C GLY A 89 -16.13 6.53 13.86
N GLY A 90 -15.06 5.82 14.24
CA GLY A 90 -15.15 4.49 14.87
C GLY A 90 -15.29 3.32 13.89
N ASN A 91 -15.23 3.54 12.58
CA ASN A 91 -15.42 2.50 11.55
C ASN A 91 -14.20 1.58 11.36
N LYS A 92 -13.56 1.17 12.45
CA LYS A 92 -12.34 0.35 12.43
C LYS A 92 -12.55 -1.05 11.85
N LYS A 93 -13.79 -1.58 11.90
CA LYS A 93 -14.18 -2.90 11.35
C LYS A 93 -14.64 -2.85 9.90
N SER A 94 -14.49 -1.72 9.21
CA SER A 94 -14.85 -1.61 7.79
C SER A 94 -13.98 -2.49 6.90
N PHE A 95 -14.55 -2.93 5.77
CA PHE A 95 -13.85 -3.57 4.67
C PHE A 95 -13.08 -2.58 3.77
N LEU A 96 -13.25 -1.27 4.00
CA LEU A 96 -12.51 -0.25 3.28
C LEU A 96 -11.00 -0.44 3.51
N GLN A 97 -10.25 -0.39 2.42
CA GLN A 97 -8.80 -0.47 2.46
C GLN A 97 -8.22 0.67 3.31
N ARG A 98 -7.30 0.32 4.21
CA ARG A 98 -6.64 1.26 5.10
C ARG A 98 -5.34 1.67 4.45
N THR A 99 -5.19 2.95 4.12
CA THR A 99 -3.96 3.50 3.54
C THR A 99 -3.10 4.09 4.64
N PHE A 100 -1.96 3.46 4.91
CA PHE A 100 -1.03 3.85 5.97
C PHE A 100 0.09 4.79 5.52
N GLY A 101 0.31 4.88 4.21
CA GLY A 101 1.27 5.80 3.63
C GLY A 101 1.16 5.86 2.12
N VAL A 102 1.43 7.04 1.56
CA VAL A 102 1.57 7.26 0.12
C VAL A 102 2.84 8.06 -0.10
N TYR A 103 3.68 7.57 -1.01
CA TYR A 103 5.03 8.07 -1.20
C TYR A 103 5.38 8.16 -2.69
N SER A 104 6.34 9.02 -3.00
CA SER A 104 7.07 8.99 -4.26
C SER A 104 8.56 8.93 -4.02
N TYR A 105 9.23 8.10 -4.81
CA TYR A 105 10.68 7.97 -4.83
C TYR A 105 11.18 8.36 -6.22
N LYS A 106 12.21 9.19 -6.27
CA LYS A 106 12.87 9.58 -7.51
C LYS A 106 14.38 9.48 -7.34
N GLU A 107 15.02 8.70 -8.19
CA GLU A 107 16.47 8.69 -8.32
C GLU A 107 16.90 9.63 -9.46
N GLN A 108 18.09 10.19 -9.38
CA GLN A 108 18.60 11.09 -10.41
C GLN A 108 18.54 10.43 -11.80
N LYS A 109 17.96 11.13 -12.79
CA LYS A 109 17.77 10.66 -14.19
C LYS A 109 16.86 9.44 -14.37
N LYS A 110 16.12 9.01 -13.34
CA LYS A 110 15.09 7.97 -13.44
C LYS A 110 13.69 8.56 -13.29
N ASP A 111 12.71 7.78 -13.74
CA ASP A 111 11.30 8.09 -13.53
C ASP A 111 10.95 8.07 -12.05
N THR A 112 9.93 8.85 -11.71
CA THR A 112 9.38 8.88 -10.35
C THR A 112 8.48 7.67 -10.15
N ILE A 113 8.79 6.88 -9.13
CA ILE A 113 7.96 5.74 -8.71
C ILE A 113 7.03 6.24 -7.62
N TYR A 114 5.74 5.96 -7.75
CA TYR A 114 4.75 6.22 -6.72
C TYR A 114 4.33 4.91 -6.10
N PHE A 115 4.17 4.88 -4.78
CA PHE A 115 3.73 3.68 -4.09
C PHE A 115 2.85 4.01 -2.89
N SER A 116 1.95 3.09 -2.59
CA SER A 116 1.10 3.13 -1.40
C SER A 116 1.38 1.94 -0.50
N VAL A 117 1.17 2.13 0.80
CA VAL A 117 1.21 1.08 1.81
C VAL A 117 -0.18 0.94 2.40
N THR A 118 -0.75 -0.26 2.29
CA THR A 118 -2.07 -0.57 2.81
C THR A 118 -2.05 -1.80 3.70
N ASN A 119 -3.12 -2.05 4.44
CA ASN A 119 -3.27 -3.35 5.12
C ASN A 119 -3.33 -4.49 4.10
N ASN A 120 -2.79 -5.64 4.44
CA ASN A 120 -3.17 -6.90 3.80
C ASN A 120 -4.59 -7.26 4.28
N VAL A 121 -5.45 -7.67 3.35
CA VAL A 121 -6.85 -8.05 3.65
C VAL A 121 -6.95 -9.55 3.89
N LEU A 122 -5.98 -10.30 3.40
CA LEU A 122 -5.95 -11.75 3.52
C LEU A 122 -5.16 -12.16 4.77
N PRO A 123 -5.59 -13.21 5.48
CA PRO A 123 -4.88 -13.69 6.66
C PRO A 123 -3.50 -14.22 6.28
N ASN A 124 -2.49 -13.85 7.06
CA ASN A 124 -1.10 -14.33 6.95
C ASN A 124 -0.89 -15.70 7.63
N GLU A 125 -1.75 -16.05 8.59
CA GLU A 125 -1.66 -17.29 9.36
C GLU A 125 -2.36 -18.50 8.70
N LEU A 126 -3.11 -18.28 7.60
CA LEU A 126 -3.91 -19.32 6.96
C LEU A 126 -3.55 -19.44 5.47
N ALA A 127 -3.35 -20.68 5.01
CA ALA A 127 -3.12 -20.95 3.60
C ALA A 127 -4.38 -20.62 2.78
N ILE A 128 -4.20 -19.80 1.75
CA ILE A 128 -5.28 -19.39 0.84
C ILE A 128 -5.31 -20.35 -0.33
N THR A 129 -6.38 -21.13 -0.46
CA THR A 129 -6.56 -22.09 -1.54
C THR A 129 -7.15 -21.46 -2.79
N GLU A 130 -8.05 -20.49 -2.63
CA GLU A 130 -8.79 -19.86 -3.72
C GLU A 130 -8.94 -18.35 -3.49
N LYS A 131 -9.01 -17.59 -4.58
CA LYS A 131 -9.14 -16.14 -4.55
C LYS A 131 -10.10 -15.65 -5.64
N TYR A 132 -11.02 -14.78 -5.25
CA TYR A 132 -11.98 -14.17 -6.14
C TYR A 132 -11.90 -12.64 -6.08
N ALA A 133 -12.02 -11.99 -7.23
CA ALA A 133 -12.12 -10.53 -7.34
C ALA A 133 -13.51 -10.18 -7.87
N LEU A 134 -14.48 -10.07 -6.96
CA LEU A 134 -15.89 -9.85 -7.30
C LEU A 134 -16.15 -8.37 -7.57
N LYS A 135 -16.74 -8.06 -8.73
CA LYS A 135 -17.11 -6.68 -9.12
C LYS A 135 -18.60 -6.48 -9.35
N GLY A 136 -19.40 -7.56 -9.29
CA GLY A 136 -20.85 -7.50 -9.41
C GLY A 136 -21.40 -7.25 -10.83
N TYR A 137 -20.53 -7.11 -11.84
CA TYR A 137 -20.93 -6.98 -13.23
C TYR A 137 -20.41 -8.15 -14.07
N VAL A 138 -21.22 -8.55 -15.05
CA VAL A 138 -20.84 -9.54 -16.07
C VAL A 138 -20.37 -8.76 -17.30
N ILE A 139 -19.11 -8.93 -17.69
CA ILE A 139 -18.64 -8.42 -18.98
C ILE A 139 -19.21 -9.35 -20.04
N GLN A 140 -20.17 -8.88 -20.82
CA GLN A 140 -20.48 -9.52 -22.10
C GLN A 140 -19.30 -9.24 -23.02
N GLU A 141 -18.45 -10.24 -23.26
CA GLU A 141 -17.48 -10.15 -24.34
C GLU A 141 -18.27 -9.96 -25.64
N LYS A 142 -18.14 -8.78 -26.25
CA LYS A 142 -18.55 -8.61 -27.64
C LYS A 142 -17.62 -9.49 -28.46
N ASN A 143 -18.14 -10.60 -28.98
CA ASN A 143 -17.44 -11.40 -29.98
C ASN A 143 -16.93 -10.45 -31.08
N PRO A 144 -15.61 -10.41 -31.37
CA PRO A 144 -15.12 -9.69 -32.53
C PRO A 144 -15.74 -10.33 -33.77
N THR A 145 -16.30 -9.48 -34.63
CA THR A 145 -16.94 -9.84 -35.90
C THR A 145 -15.88 -10.20 -36.94
#